data_AF-A0A7V6WHK0-F1
#
_entry.id   AF-A0A7V6WHK0-F1
#
_cell.length_a   1.000
_cell.length_b   1.000
_cell.length_c   1.000
_cell.angle_alpha   90.00
_cell.angle_beta   90.00
_cell.angle_gamma   90.00
#
_symmetry.space_group_name_H-M   'P 1'
#
loop_
_entity.id
_entity.type
_entity.pdbx_description
1 polymer ?
#
loop_
_entity_poly.entity_id
_entity_poly.type
_entity_poly.pdbx_seq_one_letter_code
_entity_poly.pdbx_strand_id
1 'polypeptide(L)'
;MNKRLFLGLTAILGGLFFLTILINGPGIASNVETASRFQMDIPELGLWEEERTDGSYFTIVDEQGRTLDKTARTVYPGDEFIAQDNSHYRVEKVEGDRALAGLVTNNALIDDQKKESARASSPDEAIAVQTKNNSGRIIALYHTHSDESYLPTEGTESIPAGGGIFKVGEKLTSRL
;
A
#
# COMPACT_ATOMS: atom_id res chain seq x y z
N MET A 1 -48.47 -18.99 -52.56
CA MET A 1 -47.56 -18.71 -51.41
C MET A 1 -46.83 -17.40 -51.68
N ASN A 2 -46.94 -16.42 -50.77
CA ASN A 2 -46.47 -15.05 -51.02
C ASN A 2 -44.95 -15.03 -51.10
N LYS A 3 -44.39 -14.62 -52.24
CA LYS A 3 -42.92 -14.58 -52.48
C LYS A 3 -42.16 -13.81 -51.38
N ARG A 4 -42.80 -12.81 -50.77
CA ARG A 4 -42.28 -12.04 -49.63
C ARG A 4 -42.21 -12.84 -48.32
N LEU A 5 -43.19 -13.71 -48.08
CA LEU A 5 -43.23 -14.58 -46.90
C LEU A 5 -42.18 -15.70 -47.00
N PHE A 6 -41.99 -16.23 -48.21
CA PHE A 6 -40.96 -17.24 -48.48
C PHE A 6 -39.54 -16.67 -48.29
N LEU A 7 -39.28 -15.45 -48.77
CA LEU A 7 -37.98 -14.78 -48.62
C LEU A 7 -37.64 -14.48 -47.14
N GLY A 8 -38.64 -14.09 -46.35
CA GLY A 8 -38.47 -13.88 -44.91
C GLY A 8 -38.11 -15.16 -44.16
N LEU A 9 -38.78 -16.26 -44.47
CA LEU A 9 -38.51 -17.57 -43.85
C LEU A 9 -37.09 -18.07 -44.18
N THR A 10 -36.65 -17.90 -45.43
CA THR A 10 -35.29 -18.29 -45.84
C THR A 10 -34.20 -17.49 -45.15
N ALA A 11 -34.43 -16.19 -44.90
CA ALA A 11 -33.48 -15.34 -44.19
C ALA A 11 -33.35 -15.74 -42.70
N ILE A 12 -34.46 -16.06 -42.05
CA ILE A 12 -34.48 -16.50 -40.65
C ILE A 12 -33.75 -17.85 -40.49
N LEU A 13 -34.00 -18.81 -41.37
CA LEU A 13 -33.32 -20.10 -41.34
C LEU A 13 -31.81 -19.97 -41.61
N GLY A 14 -31.42 -19.10 -42.54
CA GLY A 14 -30.01 -18.78 -42.79
C GLY A 14 -29.32 -18.17 -41.56
N GLY A 15 -30.00 -17.25 -40.86
CA GLY A 15 -29.48 -16.64 -39.63
C GLY A 15 -29.32 -17.65 -38.48
N LEU A 16 -30.31 -18.53 -38.29
CA LEU A 16 -30.24 -19.61 -37.29
C LEU A 16 -29.11 -20.59 -37.61
N PHE A 17 -28.92 -20.95 -38.88
CA PHE A 17 -27.83 -21.82 -39.29
C PHE A 17 -26.45 -21.18 -39.04
N PHE A 18 -26.31 -19.89 -39.36
CA PHE A 18 -25.08 -19.15 -39.09
C PHE A 18 -24.80 -19.03 -37.58
N LEU A 19 -25.84 -18.84 -36.77
CA LEU A 19 -25.73 -18.82 -35.31
C LEU A 19 -25.30 -20.19 -34.75
N THR A 20 -25.80 -21.30 -35.29
CA THR A 20 -25.35 -22.64 -34.88
C THR A 20 -23.88 -22.91 -35.20
N ILE A 21 -23.35 -22.34 -36.29
CA ILE A 21 -21.93 -22.41 -36.64
C ILE A 21 -21.09 -21.54 -35.70
N LEU A 22 -21.60 -20.39 -35.25
CA LEU A 22 -20.90 -19.56 -34.26
C LEU A 22 -20.82 -20.22 -32.88
N ILE A 23 -21.86 -20.95 -32.48
CA ILE A 23 -21.91 -21.63 -31.16
C ILE A 23 -21.15 -22.95 -31.16
N ASN A 24 -21.21 -23.72 -32.25
CA ASN A 24 -20.66 -25.09 -32.32
C ASN A 24 -19.54 -25.26 -33.34
N GLY A 25 -19.11 -24.20 -34.01
CA GLY A 25 -17.98 -24.23 -34.92
C GLY A 25 -16.71 -24.65 -34.17
N PRO A 26 -15.73 -25.24 -34.86
CA PRO A 26 -14.45 -25.57 -34.24
C PRO A 26 -13.86 -24.27 -33.70
N GLY A 27 -13.84 -24.13 -32.38
CA GLY A 27 -13.22 -22.99 -31.72
C GLY A 27 -11.81 -22.86 -32.29
N ILE A 28 -11.45 -21.66 -32.74
CA ILE A 28 -10.07 -21.36 -33.07
C ILE A 28 -9.31 -21.61 -31.76
N ALA A 29 -8.63 -22.75 -31.68
CA ALA A 29 -7.69 -23.00 -30.62
C ALA A 29 -6.58 -21.97 -30.82
N SER A 30 -6.69 -20.85 -30.11
CA SER A 30 -5.57 -19.95 -29.94
C SER A 30 -4.49 -20.77 -29.25
N ASN A 31 -3.44 -21.13 -29.99
CA ASN A 31 -2.17 -21.53 -29.40
C ASN A 31 -1.60 -20.29 -28.70
N VAL A 32 -2.21 -19.92 -27.58
CA VAL A 32 -1.53 -19.08 -26.61
C VAL A 32 -0.49 -20.01 -26.03
N GLU A 33 0.75 -19.90 -26.52
CA GLU A 33 1.88 -20.34 -25.72
C GLU A 33 1.72 -19.64 -24.38
N THR A 34 1.29 -20.40 -23.37
CA THR A 34 1.27 -19.94 -21.99
C THR A 34 2.71 -19.51 -21.71
N ALA A 35 2.95 -18.20 -21.77
CA ALA A 35 4.22 -17.63 -21.36
C ALA A 35 4.52 -18.26 -20.00
N SER A 36 5.61 -19.02 -19.93
CA SER A 36 6.05 -19.66 -18.70
C SER A 36 6.00 -18.58 -17.63
N ARG A 37 5.08 -18.72 -16.66
CA ARG A 37 4.99 -17.78 -15.56
C ARG A 37 6.36 -17.81 -14.92
N PHE A 38 7.08 -16.71 -15.02
CA PHE A 38 8.34 -16.56 -14.31
C PHE A 38 8.04 -16.71 -12.83
N GLN A 39 8.34 -17.88 -12.30
CA GLN A 39 8.12 -18.23 -10.91
C GLN A 39 9.48 -18.14 -10.23
N MET A 40 9.70 -17.01 -9.56
CA MET A 40 10.87 -16.84 -8.71
C MET A 40 10.55 -17.52 -7.38
N ASP A 41 11.26 -18.61 -7.07
CA ASP A 41 11.25 -19.22 -5.75
C ASP A 41 12.28 -18.47 -4.90
N ILE A 42 11.80 -17.52 -4.08
CA ILE A 42 12.63 -16.85 -3.08
C ILE A 42 12.28 -17.50 -1.73
N PRO A 43 13.15 -18.35 -1.19
CA PRO A 43 12.97 -18.87 0.15
C PRO A 43 12.80 -17.69 1.13
N GLU A 44 11.88 -17.82 2.09
CA GLU A 44 11.65 -16.85 3.17
C GLU A 44 10.94 -15.53 2.78
N LEU A 45 10.46 -15.39 1.54
CA LEU A 45 9.55 -14.29 1.18
C LEU A 45 8.31 -14.29 2.09
N GLY A 46 8.03 -13.15 2.72
CA GLY A 46 6.84 -12.94 3.57
C GLY A 46 6.98 -13.45 5.02
N LEU A 47 8.07 -14.13 5.39
CA LEU A 47 8.26 -14.58 6.79
C LEU A 47 8.48 -13.42 7.77
N TRP A 48 8.87 -12.26 7.26
CA TRP A 48 9.20 -11.05 8.04
C TRP A 48 8.10 -9.99 8.01
N GLU A 49 7.00 -10.25 7.30
CA GLU A 49 5.87 -9.33 7.10
C GLU A 49 4.69 -9.65 8.02
N GLU A 50 4.95 -10.29 9.17
CA GLU A 50 3.91 -10.67 10.11
C GLU A 50 3.47 -9.46 10.97
N GLU A 51 2.16 -9.26 11.06
CA GLU A 51 1.52 -8.33 11.98
C GLU A 51 0.74 -9.07 13.07
N ARG A 52 0.75 -8.52 14.28
CA ARG A 52 0.05 -9.09 15.42
C ARG A 52 -1.46 -9.02 15.23
N THR A 53 -2.13 -10.14 15.50
CA THR A 53 -3.59 -10.28 15.40
C THR A 53 -4.29 -10.27 16.77
N ASP A 54 -3.52 -10.26 17.86
CA ASP A 54 -4.03 -10.28 19.24
C ASP A 54 -4.37 -8.87 19.79
N GLY A 55 -4.18 -7.83 18.98
CA GLY A 55 -4.39 -6.43 19.36
C GLY A 55 -3.31 -5.84 20.27
N SER A 56 -2.24 -6.60 20.55
CA SER A 56 -1.06 -6.09 21.25
C SER A 56 -0.04 -5.48 20.28
N TYR A 57 1.03 -4.89 20.81
CA TYR A 57 2.05 -4.22 20.03
C TYR A 57 3.41 -4.33 20.72
N PHE A 58 4.47 -4.32 19.93
CA PHE A 58 5.83 -4.14 20.45
C PHE A 58 6.03 -2.69 20.87
N THR A 59 6.74 -2.47 21.98
CA THR A 59 7.23 -1.15 22.38
C THR A 59 8.75 -1.13 22.24
N ILE A 60 9.24 -0.30 21.33
CA ILE A 60 10.67 -0.08 21.10
C ILE A 60 11.14 1.06 21.99
N VAL A 61 12.23 0.85 22.72
CA VAL A 61 12.81 1.82 23.65
C VAL A 61 14.30 2.01 23.44
N ASP A 62 14.83 3.14 23.89
CA ASP A 62 16.28 3.35 23.99
C ASP A 62 16.87 2.79 25.29
N GLU A 63 18.19 2.93 25.43
CA GLU A 63 18.97 2.56 26.62
C GLU A 63 18.50 3.23 27.91
N GLN A 64 17.88 4.42 27.82
CA GLN A 64 17.34 5.14 28.97
C GLN A 64 15.89 4.75 29.27
N GLY A 65 15.31 3.83 28.48
CA GLY A 65 13.95 3.33 28.62
C GLY A 65 12.87 4.25 28.03
N ARG A 66 13.25 5.30 27.28
CA ARG A 66 12.31 6.18 26.59
C ARG A 66 11.71 5.45 25.41
N THR A 67 10.39 5.56 25.21
CA THR A 67 9.71 4.98 24.06
C THR A 67 10.08 5.71 22.78
N LEU A 68 10.60 4.97 21.82
CA LEU A 68 10.95 5.46 20.48
C LEU A 68 9.80 5.20 19.49
N ASP A 69 9.21 4.00 19.53
CA ASP A 69 8.12 3.61 18.63
C ASP A 69 7.24 2.49 19.23
N LYS A 70 6.04 2.31 18.67
CA LYS A 70 5.14 1.19 18.93
C LYS A 70 4.60 0.64 17.62
N THR A 71 4.71 -0.66 17.41
CA THR A 71 4.28 -1.31 16.16
C THR A 71 3.62 -2.65 16.40
N ALA A 72 2.62 -2.97 15.57
CA ALA A 72 2.03 -4.30 15.51
C ALA A 72 2.82 -5.24 14.58
N ARG A 73 3.79 -4.74 13.80
CA ARG A 73 4.71 -5.62 13.06
C ARG A 73 5.60 -6.37 14.03
N THR A 74 5.91 -7.62 13.74
CA THR A 74 6.90 -8.37 14.51
C THR A 74 8.25 -7.67 14.44
N VAL A 75 8.89 -7.50 15.60
CA VAL A 75 10.20 -6.84 15.73
C VAL A 75 11.28 -7.88 16.01
N TYR A 76 12.38 -7.81 15.28
CA TYR A 76 13.52 -8.70 15.38
C TYR A 76 14.80 -7.94 15.75
N PRO A 77 15.76 -8.58 16.46
CA PRO A 77 17.11 -8.05 16.59
C PRO A 77 17.74 -7.80 15.21
N GLY A 78 18.30 -6.61 15.01
CA GLY A 78 18.85 -6.17 13.74
C GLY A 78 17.94 -5.23 12.95
N ASP A 79 16.65 -5.15 13.28
CA ASP A 79 15.73 -4.21 12.62
C ASP A 79 16.20 -2.77 12.80
N GLU A 80 16.02 -1.96 11.76
CA GLU A 80 16.44 -0.56 11.72
C GLU A 80 15.25 0.36 11.44
N PHE A 81 15.22 1.52 12.09
CA PHE A 81 14.18 2.51 11.88
C PHE A 81 14.67 3.92 12.15
N ILE A 82 14.02 4.90 11.52
CA ILE A 82 14.26 6.33 11.74
C ILE A 82 13.10 6.87 12.57
N ALA A 83 13.42 7.41 13.74
CA ALA A 83 12.45 8.00 14.65
C ALA A 83 12.06 9.44 14.24
N GLN A 84 11.03 9.99 14.90
CA GLN A 84 10.48 11.31 14.61
C GLN A 84 11.52 12.46 14.69
N ASP A 85 12.57 12.29 15.48
CA ASP A 85 13.66 13.27 15.65
C ASP A 85 14.78 13.13 14.59
N ASN A 86 14.55 12.34 13.52
CA ASN A 86 15.53 12.00 12.48
C ASN A 86 16.71 11.15 12.99
N SER A 87 16.60 10.57 14.18
CA SER A 87 17.60 9.63 14.70
C SER A 87 17.33 8.23 14.16
N HIS A 88 18.37 7.57 13.66
CA HIS A 88 18.37 6.19 13.22
C HIS A 88 18.76 5.28 14.39
N TYR A 89 17.95 4.26 14.64
CA TYR A 89 18.18 3.25 15.66
C TYR A 89 18.20 1.85 15.05
N ARG A 90 18.92 0.94 15.72
CA ARG A 90 18.92 -0.49 15.43
C ARG A 90 18.48 -1.26 16.67
N VAL A 91 17.55 -2.19 16.51
CA VAL A 91 17.11 -3.09 17.57
C VAL A 91 18.24 -4.03 17.95
N GLU A 92 18.63 -4.03 19.21
CA GLU A 92 19.71 -4.87 19.75
C GLU A 92 19.17 -6.14 20.39
N LYS A 93 18.00 -6.03 21.05
CA LYS A 93 17.40 -7.13 21.81
C LYS A 93 15.88 -7.00 21.84
N VAL A 94 15.20 -8.15 21.82
CA VAL A 94 13.75 -8.25 22.02
C VAL A 94 13.48 -9.19 23.19
N GLU A 95 12.68 -8.72 24.16
CA GLU A 95 12.25 -9.47 25.35
C GLU A 95 10.72 -9.35 25.49
N GLY A 96 10.01 -10.40 25.08
CA GLY A 96 8.54 -10.34 24.96
C GLY A 96 8.14 -9.21 24.01
N ASP A 97 7.23 -8.34 24.46
CA ASP A 97 6.73 -7.20 23.66
C ASP A 97 7.57 -5.92 23.82
N ARG A 98 8.77 -6.03 24.41
CA ARG A 98 9.70 -4.90 24.59
C ARG A 98 10.96 -5.11 23.77
N ALA A 99 11.30 -4.13 22.95
CA ALA A 99 12.54 -4.12 22.17
C ALA A 99 13.47 -2.99 22.66
N LEU A 100 14.74 -3.29 22.87
CA LEU A 100 15.79 -2.32 23.15
C LEU A 100 16.52 -1.98 21.85
N ALA A 101 16.63 -0.69 21.55
CA ALA A 101 17.32 -0.20 20.37
C ALA A 101 18.45 0.77 20.74
N GLY A 102 19.59 0.59 20.08
CA GLY A 102 20.76 1.44 20.18
C GLY A 102 20.74 2.52 19.09
N LEU A 103 21.25 3.72 19.42
CA LEU A 103 21.38 4.81 18.47
C LEU A 103 22.51 4.51 17.46
N VAL A 104 22.18 4.52 16.17
CA VAL A 104 23.15 4.39 15.08
C VAL A 104 23.65 5.77 14.62
N THR A 105 22.73 6.71 14.39
CA THR A 105 23.07 8.11 14.09
C THR A 105 21.94 9.05 14.52
N ASN A 106 22.25 10.27 14.92
CA ASN A 106 21.26 11.30 15.27
C ASN A 106 20.81 12.15 14.06
N ASN A 107 21.17 11.73 12.84
CA ASN A 107 20.78 12.39 11.61
C ASN A 107 20.81 11.43 10.42
N ALA A 108 19.74 10.66 10.28
CA ALA A 108 19.60 9.67 9.22
C ALA A 108 19.57 10.30 7.82
N LEU A 109 18.95 11.48 7.69
CA LEU A 109 18.61 12.08 6.39
C LEU A 109 19.50 13.29 5.96
N ILE A 110 20.62 13.57 6.63
CA ILE A 110 21.40 14.79 6.35
C ILE A 110 22.16 14.78 5.01
N ASP A 111 22.44 13.61 4.43
CA ASP A 111 23.28 13.56 3.22
C ASP A 111 22.55 14.08 1.95
N ASP A 112 21.21 14.13 1.98
CA ASP A 112 20.41 14.65 0.88
C ASP A 112 20.26 16.18 0.94
N GLN A 113 20.29 16.81 2.11
CA GLN A 113 20.13 18.27 2.22
C GLN A 113 21.34 19.03 1.65
N LYS A 114 22.55 18.46 1.72
CA LYS A 114 23.75 19.04 1.06
C LYS A 114 23.80 18.77 -0.44
N LYS A 115 23.25 17.64 -0.91
CA LYS A 115 23.23 17.28 -2.34
C LYS A 115 22.07 17.95 -3.09
N GLU A 116 20.93 18.15 -2.45
CA GLU A 116 19.83 18.99 -2.96
C GLU A 116 20.25 20.46 -3.03
N SER A 117 20.99 20.98 -2.04
CA SER A 117 21.53 22.34 -2.13
C SER A 117 22.52 22.52 -3.30
N ALA A 118 23.22 21.47 -3.73
CA ALA A 118 24.16 21.52 -4.86
C ALA A 118 23.48 21.25 -6.21
N ARG A 119 22.36 20.52 -6.25
CA ARG A 119 21.54 20.29 -7.46
C ARG A 119 20.46 21.35 -7.68
N ALA A 120 20.07 22.10 -6.66
CA ALA A 120 19.15 23.24 -6.74
C ALA A 120 19.83 24.53 -7.26
N SER A 121 20.91 24.41 -8.04
CA SER A 121 21.41 25.52 -8.87
C SER A 121 20.59 25.69 -10.16
N SER A 122 19.45 25.01 -10.28
CA SER A 122 18.38 25.36 -11.21
C SER A 122 17.36 26.25 -10.47
N PRO A 123 17.00 27.43 -11.00
CA PRO A 123 16.25 28.45 -10.27
C PRO A 123 14.75 28.16 -10.04
N ASP A 124 14.30 26.91 -10.16
CA ASP A 124 12.91 26.55 -9.81
C ASP A 124 12.85 26.17 -8.33
N GLU A 125 12.60 27.22 -7.53
CA GLU A 125 11.97 27.26 -6.20
C GLU A 125 11.95 25.94 -5.40
N ALA A 126 13.04 25.65 -4.68
CA ALA A 126 12.96 24.80 -3.51
C ALA A 126 12.13 25.52 -2.42
N ILE A 127 10.86 25.13 -2.26
CA ILE A 127 9.99 25.67 -1.21
C ILE A 127 10.48 25.15 0.14
N ALA A 128 11.06 26.04 0.94
CA ALA A 128 11.33 25.79 2.34
C ALA A 128 10.00 25.63 3.10
N VAL A 129 9.54 24.40 3.30
CA VAL A 129 8.43 24.10 4.21
C VAL A 129 9.00 24.06 5.62
N GLN A 130 8.94 25.19 6.33
CA GLN A 130 8.65 25.32 7.77
C GLN A 130 8.77 26.81 8.14
N THR A 131 7.69 27.56 7.98
CA THR A 131 7.58 28.92 8.50
C THR A 131 7.18 28.88 9.98
N LYS A 132 7.85 29.67 10.82
CA LYS A 132 7.59 29.81 12.27
C LYS A 132 6.28 30.54 12.61
N ASN A 133 5.46 30.88 11.62
CA ASN A 133 4.19 31.59 11.82
C ASN A 133 3.00 30.62 11.75
N ASN A 134 2.35 30.42 12.90
CA ASN A 134 1.23 29.48 13.06
C ASN A 134 -0.13 30.05 12.61
N SER A 135 -0.15 31.28 12.07
CA SER A 135 -1.37 31.96 11.64
C SER A 135 -1.57 31.74 10.13
N GLY A 136 -2.48 30.84 9.75
CA GLY A 136 -2.84 30.59 8.35
C GLY A 136 -2.27 29.31 7.72
N ARG A 137 -1.87 28.31 8.52
CA ARG A 137 -1.38 27.03 7.99
C ARG A 137 -2.51 26.25 7.33
N ILE A 138 -2.51 26.20 6.00
CA ILE A 138 -3.38 25.30 5.23
C ILE A 138 -2.74 23.91 5.27
N ILE A 139 -3.44 22.94 5.83
CA ILE A 139 -3.01 21.54 5.89
C ILE A 139 -3.94 20.75 4.97
N ALA A 140 -3.37 20.08 3.97
CA ALA A 140 -4.11 19.13 3.13
C ALA A 140 -3.93 17.71 3.68
N LEU A 141 -5.03 16.98 3.83
CA LEU A 141 -5.03 15.56 4.19
C LEU A 141 -5.55 14.75 2.99
N TYR A 142 -4.83 13.70 2.61
CA TYR A 142 -5.22 12.80 1.53
C TYR A 142 -4.93 11.35 1.93
N HIS A 143 -5.63 10.42 1.29
CA HIS A 143 -5.49 8.98 1.51
C HIS A 143 -5.03 8.33 0.20
N THR A 144 -3.93 7.57 0.24
CA THR A 144 -3.44 6.83 -0.93
C THR A 144 -4.26 5.57 -1.21
N HIS A 145 -4.81 4.97 -0.15
CA HIS A 145 -5.71 3.83 -0.20
C HIS A 145 -7.04 4.20 0.45
N SER A 146 -8.16 3.79 -0.17
CA SER A 146 -9.52 4.14 0.26
C SER A 146 -10.29 2.97 0.86
N ASP A 147 -9.69 1.78 0.85
CA ASP A 147 -10.31 0.54 1.28
C ASP A 147 -9.82 0.04 2.64
N GLU A 148 -8.72 0.60 3.16
CA GLU A 148 -8.13 0.23 4.44
C GLU A 148 -9.15 0.35 5.60
N SER A 149 -9.43 -0.79 6.22
CA SER A 149 -10.40 -0.98 7.30
C SER A 149 -9.80 -1.81 8.43
N TYR A 150 -10.38 -1.75 9.62
CA TYR A 150 -9.73 -2.30 10.82
C TYR A 150 -10.57 -3.34 11.56
N LEU A 151 -9.94 -4.47 11.87
CA LEU A 151 -10.48 -5.47 12.79
C LEU A 151 -10.19 -5.09 14.26
N PRO A 152 -11.08 -5.46 15.20
CA PRO A 152 -12.38 -6.09 14.98
C PRO A 152 -13.50 -5.08 14.67
N THR A 153 -13.23 -3.77 14.72
CA THR A 153 -14.26 -2.72 14.75
C THR A 153 -15.13 -2.65 13.50
N GLU A 154 -14.61 -3.05 12.35
CA GLU A 154 -15.31 -2.97 11.05
C GLU A 154 -15.55 -4.34 10.41
N GLY A 155 -15.13 -5.42 11.07
CA GLY A 155 -15.40 -6.80 10.66
C GLY A 155 -14.66 -7.29 9.40
N THR A 156 -13.89 -6.43 8.73
CA THR A 156 -13.03 -6.76 7.59
C THR A 156 -11.83 -5.80 7.54
N GLU A 157 -10.73 -6.24 6.94
CA GLU A 157 -9.51 -5.44 6.71
C GLU A 157 -9.64 -4.54 5.47
N SER A 158 -10.58 -4.82 4.57
CA SER A 158 -10.83 -4.04 3.36
C SER A 158 -12.32 -3.84 3.09
N ILE A 159 -12.73 -2.58 2.93
CA ILE A 159 -14.06 -2.15 2.47
C ILE A 159 -13.85 -1.27 1.23
N PRO A 160 -14.13 -1.76 0.01
CA PRO A 160 -13.84 -1.03 -1.21
C PRO A 160 -14.39 0.41 -1.20
N ALA A 161 -13.50 1.38 -1.36
CA ALA A 161 -13.79 2.82 -1.42
C ALA A 161 -14.53 3.40 -0.20
N GLY A 162 -14.54 2.70 0.94
CA GLY A 162 -15.28 3.10 2.14
C GLY A 162 -14.63 2.63 3.42
N GLY A 163 -13.31 2.46 3.42
CA GLY A 163 -12.59 1.92 4.56
C GLY A 163 -12.58 2.85 5.78
N GLY A 164 -12.32 2.27 6.95
CA GLY A 164 -12.20 2.99 8.22
C GLY A 164 -11.14 4.08 8.23
N ILE A 165 -10.17 4.06 7.31
CA ILE A 165 -9.16 5.09 7.13
C ILE A 165 -9.75 6.50 7.00
N PHE A 166 -10.95 6.67 6.43
CA PHE A 166 -11.62 7.96 6.36
C PHE A 166 -12.05 8.47 7.74
N LYS A 167 -12.52 7.57 8.63
CA LYS A 167 -12.86 7.94 10.02
C LYS A 167 -11.60 8.35 10.79
N VAL A 168 -10.47 7.68 10.56
CA VAL A 168 -9.17 8.08 11.11
C VAL A 168 -8.80 9.48 10.64
N GLY A 169 -8.95 9.74 9.34
CA GLY A 169 -8.73 11.06 8.75
C GLY A 169 -9.58 12.15 9.39
N GLU A 170 -10.89 11.93 9.53
CA GLU A 170 -11.81 12.87 10.20
C GLU A 170 -11.40 13.18 11.64
N LYS A 171 -11.01 12.15 12.41
CA LYS A 171 -10.53 12.33 13.78
C LYS A 171 -9.23 13.14 13.82
N LEU A 172 -8.30 12.90 12.90
CA LEU A 172 -7.08 13.68 12.80
C LEU A 172 -7.40 15.15 12.48
N THR A 173 -8.23 15.41 11.46
CA THR A 173 -8.66 16.76 11.08
C THR A 173 -9.30 17.52 12.24
N SER A 174 -10.07 16.85 13.11
CA SER A 174 -10.69 17.51 14.27
C SER A 174 -9.72 18.03 15.34
N ARG A 175 -8.44 17.63 15.28
CA ARG A 175 -7.39 18.02 16.23
C ARG A 175 -6.26 18.86 15.63
N LEU A 176 -6.31 19.10 14.31
CA LEU A 176 -5.38 19.99 13.59
C LEU A 176 -5.80 21.45 13.73
#